data_AF-A0A5P1FCR4-F1
#
_entry.id   AF-A0A5P1FCR4-F1
#
_cell.length_a   1.000
_cell.length_b   1.000
_cell.length_c   1.000
_cell.angle_alpha   90.00
_cell.angle_beta   90.00
_cell.angle_gamma   90.00
#
_symmetry.space_group_name_H-M   'P 1'
#
loop_
_entity.id
_entity.type
_entity.pdbx_description
1 polymer ?
#
loop_
_entity_poly.entity_id
_entity_poly.type
_entity_poly.pdbx_seq_one_letter_code
_entity_poly.pdbx_strand_id
1 'polypeptide(L)'
;MSKLQDLGLSSNFLSGTIPSELGNLDQLYRLNLSSNLISGTIPSQIGGITLLQSLDLSGNKLTGKIPTELGNLDRLLLLDLGQNDLSGTIPDQLGNLGSLQIALDLSRNSLSGKIPSNLAKLSSLEKLNVSHNELSGQIPKELSQLSSLVTVDFSYNNLSGPLPSGHAFESATLEDFVGNQGLCGNVSGLPLCFLVAASNVSHKNHTKLILAIILPIVGALILAFTFTATIYT
;
A
#
# COMPACT_ATOMS: atom_id res chain seq x y z
N MET A 1 2.07 34.71 -15.38
CA MET A 1 1.63 33.35 -15.76
C MET A 1 2.79 32.71 -16.50
N SER A 2 3.25 31.56 -16.02
CA SER A 2 4.30 30.81 -16.70
C SER A 2 3.73 30.16 -17.96
N LYS A 3 4.54 30.01 -19.01
CA LYS A 3 4.17 29.26 -20.23
C LYS A 3 4.78 27.86 -20.25
N LEU A 4 5.44 27.45 -19.17
CA LEU A 4 6.10 26.15 -19.10
C LEU A 4 5.03 25.04 -19.06
N GLN A 5 5.17 24.08 -19.97
CA GLN A 5 4.19 23.00 -20.16
C GLN A 5 4.77 21.61 -19.86
N ASP A 6 6.05 21.41 -20.17
CA ASP A 6 6.79 20.19 -19.88
C ASP A 6 8.06 20.57 -19.12
N LEU A 7 8.24 20.00 -17.94
CA LEU A 7 9.45 20.11 -17.13
C LEU A 7 10.02 18.71 -16.89
N GLY A 8 10.95 18.31 -17.74
CA GLY A 8 11.72 17.07 -17.61
C GLY A 8 13.14 17.33 -17.14
N LEU A 9 13.48 16.84 -15.94
CA LEU A 9 14.81 16.93 -15.34
C LEU A 9 15.31 15.57 -14.82
N SER A 10 14.74 14.48 -15.36
CA SER A 10 15.02 13.12 -14.90
C SER A 10 16.47 12.68 -15.13
N SER A 11 16.93 11.71 -14.34
CA SER A 11 18.25 11.06 -14.50
C SER A 11 19.42 12.03 -14.36
N ASN A 12 19.39 12.84 -13.30
CA ASN A 12 20.46 13.77 -12.95
C ASN A 12 20.90 13.54 -11.49
N PHE A 13 21.77 14.43 -11.01
CA PHE A 13 22.19 14.47 -9.60
C PHE A 13 21.56 15.63 -8.85
N LEU A 14 20.36 16.07 -9.24
CA LEU A 14 19.68 17.19 -8.58
C LEU A 14 19.39 16.83 -7.13
N SER A 15 19.73 17.73 -6.23
CA SER A 15 19.54 17.59 -4.79
C SER A 15 18.78 18.78 -4.23
N GLY A 16 18.37 18.71 -2.96
CA GLY A 16 17.52 19.71 -2.32
C GLY A 16 16.09 19.19 -2.22
N THR A 17 15.13 20.09 -2.16
CA THR A 17 13.70 19.76 -2.03
C THR A 17 12.91 20.20 -3.25
N ILE A 18 11.73 19.62 -3.45
CA ILE A 18 10.77 20.13 -4.44
C ILE A 18 10.26 21.49 -3.94
N PRO A 19 10.46 22.59 -4.69
CA PRO A 19 9.95 23.90 -4.29
C PRO A 19 8.43 23.96 -4.44
N SER A 20 7.72 24.52 -3.45
CA SER A 20 6.26 24.61 -3.46
C SER A 20 5.76 25.54 -4.57
N GLU A 21 6.60 26.44 -5.05
CA GLU A 21 6.33 27.36 -6.17
C GLU A 21 6.07 26.63 -7.50
N LEU A 22 6.47 25.35 -7.64
CA LEU A 22 6.08 24.54 -8.81
C LEU A 22 4.56 24.40 -8.91
N GLY A 23 3.83 24.48 -7.79
CA GLY A 23 2.37 24.52 -7.78
C GLY A 23 1.76 25.70 -8.53
N ASN A 24 2.53 26.75 -8.82
CA ASN A 24 2.08 27.93 -9.57
C ASN A 24 2.22 27.77 -11.10
N LEU A 25 2.73 26.63 -11.58
CA LEU A 25 2.89 26.35 -13.01
C LEU A 25 1.59 25.83 -13.63
N ASP A 26 0.60 26.73 -13.70
CA ASP A 26 -0.77 26.46 -14.17
C ASP A 26 -0.90 25.90 -15.60
N GLN A 27 0.14 26.00 -16.43
CA GLN A 27 0.18 25.43 -17.79
C GLN A 27 0.91 24.09 -17.90
N LEU A 28 1.45 23.56 -16.81
CA LEU A 28 2.27 22.36 -16.81
C LEU A 28 1.41 21.10 -16.97
N TYR A 29 1.67 20.32 -18.02
CA TYR A 29 1.05 19.01 -18.26
C TYR A 29 1.99 17.85 -17.91
N ARG A 30 3.31 18.07 -17.85
CA ARG A 30 4.28 17.05 -17.48
C ARG A 30 5.31 17.59 -16.50
N LEU A 31 5.45 16.88 -15.38
CA LEU A 31 6.51 17.07 -14.40
C LEU A 31 7.24 15.75 -14.22
N ASN A 32 8.48 15.68 -14.69
CA ASN A 32 9.34 14.52 -14.49
C ASN A 32 10.63 14.94 -13.78
N LEU A 33 10.75 14.54 -12.51
CA LEU A 33 11.91 14.75 -11.66
C LEU A 33 12.60 13.43 -11.26
N SER A 34 12.28 12.33 -11.94
CA SER A 34 12.69 11.00 -11.50
C SER A 34 14.18 10.73 -11.60
N SER A 35 14.66 9.72 -10.87
CA SER A 35 16.07 9.32 -10.85
C SER A 35 17.00 10.48 -10.52
N ASN A 36 16.83 11.08 -9.34
CA ASN A 36 17.63 12.19 -8.82
C ASN A 36 17.98 11.94 -7.34
N LEU A 37 18.51 12.96 -6.66
CA LEU A 37 18.83 12.96 -5.23
C LEU A 37 17.91 13.91 -4.45
N ILE A 38 16.71 14.18 -4.96
CA ILE A 38 15.76 15.12 -4.35
C ILE A 38 15.24 14.49 -3.05
N SER A 39 15.15 15.31 -2.01
CA SER A 39 14.83 14.92 -0.64
C SER A 39 13.71 15.79 -0.06
N GLY A 40 13.34 15.53 1.20
CA GLY A 40 12.23 16.23 1.86
C GLY A 40 10.87 15.72 1.40
N THR A 41 9.81 16.46 1.66
CA THR A 41 8.43 16.04 1.38
C THR A 41 7.95 16.47 0.01
N ILE A 42 6.94 15.78 -0.52
CA ILE A 42 6.16 16.27 -1.67
C ILE A 42 5.30 17.47 -1.20
N PRO A 43 5.45 18.69 -1.74
CA PRO A 43 4.62 19.83 -1.37
C PRO A 43 3.17 19.64 -1.80
N SER A 44 2.21 19.95 -0.94
CA SER A 44 0.77 19.87 -1.27
C SER A 44 0.37 20.78 -2.43
N GLN A 45 1.14 21.85 -2.68
CA GLN A 45 0.95 22.80 -3.77
C GLN A 45 1.05 22.13 -5.15
N ILE A 46 1.71 20.97 -5.29
CA ILE A 46 1.70 20.19 -6.53
C ILE A 46 0.27 19.80 -6.94
N GLY A 47 -0.64 19.61 -5.97
CA GLY A 47 -2.06 19.40 -6.24
C GLY A 47 -2.79 20.61 -6.87
N GLY A 48 -2.13 21.76 -6.98
CA GLY A 48 -2.64 22.95 -7.68
C GLY A 48 -2.39 22.96 -9.19
N ILE A 49 -1.58 22.04 -9.72
CA ILE A 49 -1.23 21.96 -11.14
C ILE A 49 -2.32 21.19 -11.90
N THR A 50 -3.52 21.77 -12.00
CA THR A 50 -4.72 21.06 -12.49
C THR A 50 -4.66 20.60 -13.95
N LEU A 51 -3.70 21.09 -14.75
CA LEU A 51 -3.48 20.61 -16.12
C LEU A 51 -2.52 19.41 -16.22
N LEU A 52 -1.96 18.95 -15.09
CA LEU A 52 -0.96 17.89 -15.07
C LEU A 52 -1.54 16.56 -15.53
N GLN A 53 -0.86 15.93 -16.49
CA GLN A 53 -1.19 14.62 -17.06
C GLN A 53 -0.17 13.55 -16.65
N SER A 54 1.07 13.95 -16.36
CA SER A 54 2.12 13.03 -15.94
C SER A 54 2.91 13.63 -14.79
N LEU A 55 2.92 12.91 -13.67
CA LEU A 55 3.75 13.20 -12.51
C LEU A 55 4.66 12.00 -12.23
N ASP A 56 5.96 12.17 -12.47
CA ASP A 56 6.98 11.18 -12.17
C ASP A 56 8.01 11.76 -11.20
N LEU A 57 7.97 11.31 -9.96
CA LEU A 57 8.89 11.66 -8.88
C LEU A 57 9.72 10.46 -8.42
N SER A 58 9.70 9.37 -9.19
CA SER A 58 10.29 8.10 -8.80
C SER A 58 11.81 8.14 -8.65
N GLY A 59 12.39 7.23 -7.88
CA GLY A 59 13.85 7.11 -7.77
C GLY A 59 14.51 8.36 -7.17
N ASN A 60 14.01 8.79 -6.01
CA ASN A 60 14.51 9.93 -5.25
C ASN A 60 14.65 9.54 -3.76
N LYS A 61 14.80 10.53 -2.88
CA LYS A 61 14.89 10.38 -1.41
C LYS A 61 13.74 11.13 -0.73
N LEU A 62 12.57 11.17 -1.37
CA LEU A 62 11.40 11.88 -0.84
C LEU A 62 10.88 11.15 0.40
N THR A 63 10.53 11.90 1.43
CA THR A 63 10.08 11.40 2.74
C THR A 63 8.70 11.96 3.09
N GLY A 64 8.16 11.55 4.24
CA GLY A 64 6.87 12.03 4.74
C GLY A 64 5.69 11.41 4.00
N LYS A 65 4.51 11.99 4.15
CA LYS A 65 3.26 11.44 3.63
C LYS A 65 3.01 11.85 2.19
N ILE A 66 2.28 11.03 1.44
CA ILE A 66 1.66 11.42 0.17
C ILE A 66 0.60 12.50 0.47
N PRO A 67 0.70 13.71 -0.11
CA PRO A 67 -0.30 14.76 0.09
C PRO A 67 -1.67 14.37 -0.45
N THR A 68 -2.72 14.66 0.30
CA THR A 68 -4.10 14.35 -0.13
C THR A 68 -4.52 15.21 -1.33
N GLU A 69 -3.90 16.39 -1.48
CA GLU A 69 -4.12 17.34 -2.56
C GLU A 69 -3.71 16.80 -3.93
N LEU A 70 -2.88 15.75 -4.00
CA LEU A 70 -2.63 15.08 -5.27
C LEU A 70 -3.91 14.52 -5.88
N GLY A 71 -4.93 14.19 -5.07
CA GLY A 71 -6.24 13.79 -5.54
C GLY A 71 -7.04 14.86 -6.31
N ASN A 72 -6.54 16.11 -6.37
CA ASN A 72 -7.15 17.19 -7.17
C ASN A 72 -6.70 17.16 -8.65
N LEU A 73 -5.72 16.32 -9.01
CA LEU A 73 -5.16 16.24 -10.35
C LEU A 73 -6.04 15.38 -11.26
N ASP A 74 -7.26 15.85 -11.55
CA ASP A 74 -8.30 15.12 -12.28
C ASP A 74 -7.92 14.72 -13.72
N ARG A 75 -6.92 15.37 -14.31
CA ARG A 75 -6.36 15.06 -15.65
C ARG A 75 -5.15 14.13 -15.64
N LEU A 76 -4.71 13.70 -14.46
CA LEU A 76 -3.51 12.89 -14.34
C LEU A 76 -3.73 11.51 -14.96
N LEU A 77 -2.83 11.12 -15.87
CA LEU A 77 -2.82 9.83 -16.56
C LEU A 77 -1.79 8.88 -15.94
N LEU A 78 -0.69 9.43 -15.42
CA LEU A 78 0.42 8.70 -14.78
C LEU A 78 0.78 9.37 -13.45
N LEU A 79 0.80 8.57 -12.38
CA LEU A 79 1.36 8.92 -11.09
C LEU A 79 2.40 7.88 -10.68
N ASP A 80 3.67 8.28 -10.72
CA ASP A 80 4.78 7.44 -10.26
C ASP A 80 5.52 8.12 -9.10
N LEU A 81 5.38 7.53 -7.92
CA LEU A 81 6.05 7.91 -6.67
C LEU A 81 6.98 6.79 -6.17
N GLY A 82 7.25 5.79 -7.00
CA GLY A 82 8.01 4.62 -6.60
C GLY A 82 9.46 4.92 -6.22
N GLN A 83 10.12 4.02 -5.50
CA GLN A 83 11.54 4.15 -5.13
C GLN A 83 11.86 5.46 -4.41
N ASN A 84 11.20 5.67 -3.26
CA ASN A 84 11.41 6.80 -2.35
C ASN A 84 11.34 6.29 -0.90
N ASP A 85 11.39 7.20 0.08
CA ASP A 85 11.27 6.94 1.51
C ASP A 85 9.92 7.45 2.06
N LEU A 86 8.86 7.46 1.24
CA LEU A 86 7.53 7.94 1.64
C LEU A 86 6.92 7.03 2.71
N SER A 87 6.15 7.61 3.61
CA SER A 87 5.60 6.92 4.79
C SER A 87 4.14 7.31 5.07
N GLY A 88 3.53 6.66 6.05
CA GLY A 88 2.11 6.84 6.36
C GLY A 88 1.21 6.06 5.40
N THR A 89 -0.06 6.42 5.33
CA THR A 89 -1.08 5.68 4.57
C THR A 89 -1.22 6.18 3.14
N ILE A 90 -1.66 5.31 2.24
CA ILE A 90 -2.15 5.72 0.92
C ILE A 90 -3.43 6.56 1.13
N PRO A 91 -3.51 7.81 0.63
CA PRO A 91 -4.70 8.63 0.78
C PRO A 91 -5.90 8.13 -0.02
N ASP A 92 -7.09 8.13 0.58
CA ASP A 92 -8.35 7.81 -0.10
C ASP A 92 -8.64 8.74 -1.30
N GLN A 93 -8.08 9.96 -1.25
CA GLN A 93 -8.22 10.99 -2.28
C GLN A 93 -7.55 10.61 -3.60
N LEU A 94 -6.57 9.69 -3.60
CA LEU A 94 -6.01 9.19 -4.86
C LEU A 94 -7.06 8.48 -5.71
N GLY A 95 -8.15 7.98 -5.11
CA GLY A 95 -9.31 7.46 -5.85
C GLY A 95 -10.10 8.51 -6.63
N ASN A 96 -9.79 9.80 -6.50
CA ASN A 96 -10.44 10.88 -7.26
C ASN A 96 -9.76 11.14 -8.62
N LEU A 97 -8.63 10.48 -8.91
CA LEU A 97 -7.88 10.62 -10.16
C LEU A 97 -8.60 9.90 -11.32
N GLY A 98 -9.80 10.35 -11.68
CA GLY A 98 -10.68 9.64 -12.62
C GLY A 98 -10.10 9.42 -14.02
N SER A 99 -9.12 10.24 -14.44
CA SER A 99 -8.40 10.07 -15.71
C SER A 99 -7.19 9.14 -15.62
N LEU A 100 -6.83 8.65 -14.43
CA LEU A 100 -5.62 7.85 -14.23
C LEU A 100 -5.75 6.54 -14.98
N GLN A 101 -4.98 6.44 -16.06
CA GLN A 101 -5.08 5.35 -17.02
C GLN A 101 -3.81 4.53 -17.05
N ILE A 102 -2.65 5.17 -17.10
CA ILE A 102 -1.39 4.51 -17.44
C ILE A 102 -0.88 3.70 -16.24
N ALA A 103 -0.65 4.36 -15.11
CA ALA A 103 -0.17 3.69 -13.90
C ALA A 103 -0.38 4.51 -12.63
N LEU A 104 -0.59 3.79 -11.54
CA LEU A 104 -0.35 4.23 -10.18
C LEU A 104 0.78 3.36 -9.61
N ASP A 105 1.99 3.92 -9.54
CA ASP A 105 3.14 3.26 -8.94
C ASP A 105 3.53 3.94 -7.63
N LEU A 106 3.39 3.19 -6.53
CA LEU A 106 3.74 3.58 -5.17
C LEU A 106 4.80 2.64 -4.58
N SER A 107 5.45 1.83 -5.43
CA SER A 107 6.31 0.74 -4.99
C SER A 107 7.57 1.22 -4.29
N ARG A 108 8.20 0.35 -3.49
CA ARG A 108 9.51 0.62 -2.85
C ARG A 108 9.50 1.93 -2.07
N ASN A 109 8.65 1.96 -1.06
CA ASN A 109 8.52 3.03 -0.07
C ASN A 109 8.32 2.40 1.33
N SER A 110 7.99 3.21 2.33
CA SER A 110 7.62 2.79 3.69
C SER A 110 6.14 3.08 3.98
N LEU A 111 5.26 2.94 2.97
CA LEU A 111 3.81 3.15 3.14
C LEU A 111 3.21 2.03 3.99
N SER A 112 2.29 2.38 4.88
CA SER A 112 1.70 1.48 5.87
C SER A 112 0.17 1.63 5.91
N GLY A 113 -0.48 0.86 6.79
CA GLY A 113 -1.94 0.83 6.89
C GLY A 113 -2.58 0.00 5.79
N LYS A 114 -3.85 0.26 5.48
CA LYS A 114 -4.62 -0.52 4.49
C LYS A 114 -4.56 0.12 3.12
N ILE A 115 -4.72 -0.69 2.08
CA ILE A 115 -5.01 -0.21 0.73
C ILE A 115 -6.45 0.36 0.73
N PRO A 116 -6.67 1.63 0.32
CA PRO A 116 -8.00 2.21 0.22
C PRO A 116 -8.90 1.51 -0.79
N SER A 117 -10.12 1.17 -0.40
CA SER A 117 -11.14 0.70 -1.34
C SER A 117 -11.53 1.78 -2.37
N ASN A 118 -11.29 3.06 -2.05
CA ASN A 118 -11.53 4.18 -2.97
C ASN A 118 -10.70 4.09 -4.26
N LEU A 119 -9.58 3.36 -4.29
CA LEU A 119 -8.82 3.13 -5.52
C LEU A 119 -9.64 2.36 -6.58
N ALA A 120 -10.71 1.67 -6.19
CA ALA A 120 -11.65 1.03 -7.12
C ALA A 120 -12.43 2.03 -8.00
N LYS A 121 -12.36 3.34 -7.72
CA LYS A 121 -12.92 4.40 -8.57
C LYS A 121 -12.09 4.70 -9.82
N LEU A 122 -10.85 4.21 -9.88
CA LEU A 122 -9.91 4.44 -10.98
C LEU A 122 -10.21 3.52 -12.17
N SER A 123 -11.41 3.61 -12.73
CA SER A 123 -11.95 2.65 -13.71
C SER A 123 -11.13 2.50 -14.99
N SER A 124 -10.31 3.50 -15.33
CA SER A 124 -9.43 3.50 -16.50
C SER A 124 -8.04 2.94 -16.22
N LEU A 125 -7.69 2.67 -14.96
CA LEU A 125 -6.33 2.31 -14.55
C LEU A 125 -5.88 0.96 -15.13
N GLU A 126 -4.74 0.94 -15.80
CA GLU A 126 -4.15 -0.25 -16.41
C GLU A 126 -3.11 -0.93 -15.51
N LYS A 127 -2.38 -0.16 -14.69
CA LYS A 127 -1.31 -0.69 -13.83
C LYS A 127 -1.41 -0.16 -12.42
N LEU A 128 -1.41 -1.08 -11.45
CA LEU A 128 -1.36 -0.77 -10.02
C LEU A 128 -0.19 -1.48 -9.38
N ASN A 129 0.80 -0.71 -8.93
CA ASN A 129 1.96 -1.23 -8.24
C ASN A 129 2.07 -0.61 -6.85
N VAL A 130 1.96 -1.44 -5.81
CA VAL A 130 2.13 -1.05 -4.41
C VAL A 130 3.17 -1.93 -3.70
N SER A 131 4.00 -2.63 -4.46
CA SER A 131 4.94 -3.60 -3.90
C SER A 131 6.04 -2.98 -3.07
N HIS A 132 6.71 -3.78 -2.24
CA HIS A 132 7.81 -3.33 -1.37
C HIS A 132 7.41 -2.14 -0.49
N ASN A 133 6.40 -2.36 0.37
CA ASN A 133 5.92 -1.42 1.37
C ASN A 133 5.59 -2.17 2.68
N GLU A 134 4.98 -1.48 3.63
CA GLU A 134 4.51 -2.03 4.91
C GLU A 134 2.97 -2.10 4.97
N LEU A 135 2.31 -2.23 3.82
CA LEU A 135 0.84 -2.27 3.73
C LEU A 135 0.31 -3.54 4.39
N SER A 136 -0.87 -3.45 4.99
CA SER A 136 -1.47 -4.48 5.83
C SER A 136 -2.98 -4.60 5.60
N GLY A 137 -3.58 -5.64 6.18
CA GLY A 137 -4.98 -5.93 5.99
C GLY A 137 -5.24 -6.65 4.68
N GLN A 138 -6.45 -6.52 4.13
CA GLN A 138 -6.87 -7.21 2.92
C GLN A 138 -6.67 -6.33 1.70
N ILE A 139 -6.42 -6.96 0.54
CA ILE A 139 -6.61 -6.30 -0.75
C ILE A 139 -8.12 -6.05 -0.91
N PRO A 140 -8.58 -4.80 -1.12
CA PRO A 140 -10.00 -4.50 -1.22
C PRO A 140 -10.63 -5.27 -2.38
N LYS A 141 -11.72 -6.00 -2.10
CA LYS A 141 -12.46 -6.77 -3.10
C LYS A 141 -13.04 -5.86 -4.20
N GLU A 142 -13.24 -4.58 -3.89
CA GLU A 142 -13.74 -3.57 -4.82
C GLU A 142 -12.78 -3.38 -6.01
N LEU A 143 -11.48 -3.67 -5.85
CA LEU A 143 -10.51 -3.62 -6.95
C LEU A 143 -10.82 -4.63 -8.07
N SER A 144 -11.61 -5.68 -7.81
CA SER A 144 -12.14 -6.58 -8.83
C SER A 144 -12.98 -5.87 -9.90
N GLN A 145 -13.51 -4.68 -9.62
CA GLN A 145 -14.36 -3.91 -10.53
C GLN A 145 -13.56 -3.11 -11.56
N LEU A 146 -12.23 -3.03 -11.41
CA LEU A 146 -11.36 -2.31 -12.33
C LEU A 146 -11.17 -3.12 -13.61
N SER A 147 -12.08 -2.95 -14.57
CA SER A 147 -12.09 -3.71 -15.82
C SER A 147 -10.93 -3.40 -16.78
N SER A 148 -10.24 -2.29 -16.57
CA SER A 148 -9.08 -1.88 -17.40
C SER A 148 -7.75 -2.36 -16.83
N LEU A 149 -7.74 -2.89 -15.60
CA LEU A 149 -6.52 -3.21 -14.87
C LEU A 149 -5.85 -4.46 -15.45
N VAL A 150 -4.68 -4.29 -16.06
CA VAL A 150 -3.94 -5.37 -16.73
C VAL A 150 -2.85 -5.94 -15.82
N THR A 151 -2.17 -5.08 -15.06
CA THR A 151 -1.02 -5.47 -14.25
C THR A 151 -1.19 -5.03 -12.81
N VAL A 152 -0.91 -5.94 -11.90
CA VAL A 152 -0.89 -5.69 -10.46
C VAL A 152 0.42 -6.20 -9.88
N ASP A 153 0.99 -5.46 -8.93
CA ASP A 153 2.06 -5.96 -8.07
C ASP A 153 1.80 -5.51 -6.63
N PHE A 154 1.53 -6.49 -5.78
CA PHE A 154 1.27 -6.34 -4.35
C PHE A 154 2.37 -7.01 -3.50
N SER A 155 3.45 -7.48 -4.13
CA SER A 155 4.50 -8.25 -3.47
C SER A 155 5.21 -7.46 -2.36
N TYR A 156 5.85 -8.19 -1.45
CA TYR A 156 6.65 -7.65 -0.35
C TYR A 156 5.91 -6.59 0.47
N ASN A 157 4.79 -7.00 1.07
CA ASN A 157 4.00 -6.24 2.03
C ASN A 157 3.59 -7.17 3.20
N ASN A 158 2.74 -6.68 4.11
CA ASN A 158 2.12 -7.45 5.19
C ASN A 158 0.63 -7.72 4.94
N LEU A 159 0.25 -7.95 3.67
CA LEU A 159 -1.14 -8.19 3.28
C LEU A 159 -1.61 -9.59 3.68
N SER A 160 -2.92 -9.72 3.82
CA SER A 160 -3.58 -10.92 4.32
C SER A 160 -4.95 -11.15 3.70
N GLY A 161 -5.47 -12.38 3.82
CA GLY A 161 -6.80 -12.74 3.34
C GLY A 161 -6.85 -13.15 1.88
N PRO A 162 -8.06 -13.34 1.33
CA PRO A 162 -8.25 -13.85 -0.02
C PRO A 162 -7.87 -12.81 -1.07
N LEU A 163 -7.26 -13.26 -2.17
CA LEU A 163 -7.15 -12.47 -3.38
C LEU A 163 -8.54 -12.15 -3.96
N PRO A 164 -8.78 -10.92 -4.46
CA PRO A 164 -10.01 -10.57 -5.17
C PRO A 164 -10.19 -11.38 -6.47
N SER A 165 -11.45 -11.62 -6.87
CA SER A 165 -11.80 -12.27 -8.13
C SER A 165 -11.96 -11.24 -9.24
N GLY A 166 -10.93 -11.04 -10.06
CA GLY A 166 -10.95 -10.10 -11.18
C GLY A 166 -9.83 -10.40 -12.15
N HIS A 167 -10.02 -10.06 -13.43
CA HIS A 167 -9.13 -10.53 -14.51
C HIS A 167 -7.64 -10.24 -14.24
N ALA A 168 -7.29 -9.06 -13.74
CA ALA A 168 -5.93 -8.70 -13.34
C ALA A 168 -5.32 -9.66 -12.30
N PHE A 169 -6.11 -10.05 -11.30
CA PHE A 169 -5.70 -10.94 -10.21
C PHE A 169 -5.68 -12.40 -10.65
N GLU A 170 -6.52 -12.77 -11.62
CA GLU A 170 -6.55 -14.12 -12.22
C GLU A 170 -5.41 -14.34 -13.20
N SER A 171 -4.97 -13.28 -13.90
CA SER A 171 -3.80 -13.32 -14.79
C SER A 171 -2.47 -13.15 -14.07
N ALA A 172 -2.49 -12.67 -12.83
CA ALA A 172 -1.30 -12.45 -12.03
C ALA A 172 -0.61 -13.76 -11.62
N THR A 173 0.70 -13.66 -11.39
CA THR A 173 1.58 -14.76 -11.02
C THR A 173 1.87 -14.75 -9.52
N LEU A 174 2.60 -15.76 -9.02
CA LEU A 174 3.07 -15.78 -7.64
C LEU A 174 3.97 -14.57 -7.32
N GLU A 175 4.73 -14.09 -8.30
CA GLU A 175 5.68 -12.98 -8.12
C GLU A 175 4.97 -11.69 -7.72
N ASP A 176 3.74 -11.48 -8.21
CA ASP A 176 2.92 -10.29 -7.94
C ASP A 176 2.37 -10.27 -6.49
N PHE A 177 2.52 -11.36 -5.73
CA PHE A 177 1.99 -11.49 -4.36
C PHE A 177 3.01 -12.00 -3.34
N VAL A 178 4.20 -12.43 -3.78
CA VAL A 178 5.24 -13.01 -2.92
C VAL A 178 5.61 -12.06 -1.78
N GLY A 179 6.02 -12.60 -0.63
CA GLY A 179 6.39 -11.78 0.54
C GLY A 179 5.22 -11.38 1.42
N ASN A 180 3.96 -11.69 1.05
CA ASN A 180 2.79 -11.49 1.92
C ASN A 180 2.35 -12.79 2.58
N GLN A 181 2.76 -13.03 3.82
CA GLN A 181 2.53 -14.31 4.52
C GLN A 181 1.05 -14.62 4.80
N GLY A 182 0.19 -13.59 4.84
CA GLY A 182 -1.23 -13.77 5.13
C GLY A 182 -2.11 -13.99 3.90
N LEU A 183 -1.59 -13.81 2.68
CA LEU A 183 -2.39 -13.91 1.45
C LEU A 183 -2.70 -15.38 1.13
N CYS A 184 -3.89 -15.58 0.59
CA CYS A 184 -4.36 -16.88 0.12
C CYS A 184 -5.19 -16.70 -1.14
N GLY A 185 -5.27 -17.72 -1.99
CA GLY A 185 -6.05 -17.60 -3.22
C GLY A 185 -5.82 -18.73 -4.20
N ASN A 186 -6.42 -18.62 -5.38
CA ASN A 186 -6.32 -19.60 -6.45
C ASN A 186 -5.19 -19.24 -7.44
N VAL A 187 -4.03 -18.83 -6.91
CA VAL A 187 -2.81 -18.58 -7.68
C VAL A 187 -1.80 -19.65 -7.30
N SER A 188 -1.19 -20.29 -8.29
CA SER A 188 -0.22 -21.36 -8.06
C SER A 188 0.92 -20.88 -7.15
N GLY A 189 1.12 -21.55 -6.01
CA GLY A 189 2.13 -21.20 -5.02
C GLY A 189 1.63 -20.42 -3.80
N LEU A 190 0.42 -19.82 -3.86
CA LEU A 190 -0.24 -19.30 -2.67
C LEU A 190 -1.03 -20.40 -1.94
N PRO A 191 -1.14 -20.33 -0.61
CA PRO A 191 -1.98 -21.26 0.13
C PRO A 191 -3.45 -21.07 -0.24
N LEU A 192 -4.22 -22.15 -0.28
CA LEU A 192 -5.66 -22.09 -0.51
C LEU A 192 -6.36 -21.54 0.74
N CYS A 193 -7.27 -20.59 0.56
CA CYS A 193 -7.90 -19.90 1.69
C CYS A 193 -8.66 -20.82 2.64
N PHE A 194 -9.28 -21.90 2.15
CA PHE A 194 -9.97 -22.87 3.02
C PHE A 194 -8.99 -23.65 3.92
N LEU A 195 -7.76 -23.91 3.46
CA LEU A 195 -6.73 -24.56 4.26
C LEU A 195 -6.22 -23.63 5.38
N VAL A 196 -6.03 -22.35 5.05
CA VAL A 196 -5.64 -21.31 6.04
C VAL A 196 -6.74 -21.11 7.08
N ALA A 197 -8.01 -21.12 6.67
CA ALA A 197 -9.14 -21.04 7.60
C ALA A 197 -9.18 -22.26 8.54
N ALA A 198 -8.99 -23.48 8.01
CA ALA A 198 -8.99 -24.70 8.79
C ALA A 198 -7.83 -24.78 9.80
N SER A 199 -6.62 -24.35 9.41
CA SER A 199 -5.46 -24.33 10.30
C SER A 199 -5.64 -23.34 11.45
N ASN A 200 -6.18 -22.15 11.19
CA ASN A 200 -6.47 -21.14 12.22
C ASN A 200 -7.54 -21.63 13.21
N VAL A 201 -8.56 -22.36 12.75
CA VAL A 201 -9.57 -22.97 13.64
C VAL A 201 -8.93 -24.04 14.53
N SER A 202 -8.10 -24.91 13.96
CA SER A 202 -7.38 -25.95 14.71
C SER A 202 -6.46 -25.33 15.77
N HIS A 203 -5.65 -24.33 15.40
CA HIS A 203 -4.77 -23.64 16.34
C HIS A 203 -5.56 -22.96 17.47
N LYS A 204 -6.67 -22.28 17.16
CA LYS A 204 -7.52 -21.63 18.17
C LYS A 204 -8.15 -22.64 19.13
N ASN A 205 -8.53 -23.82 18.64
CA ASN A 205 -9.05 -24.91 19.47
C ASN A 205 -7.95 -25.49 20.38
N HIS A 206 -6.73 -25.69 19.86
CA HIS A 206 -5.58 -26.11 20.67
C HIS A 206 -5.23 -25.09 21.76
N THR A 207 -5.19 -23.79 21.45
CA THR A 207 -4.91 -22.76 22.46
C THR A 207 -6.00 -22.70 23.54
N LYS A 208 -7.28 -22.81 23.16
CA LYS A 208 -8.40 -22.90 24.13
C LYS A 208 -8.27 -24.12 25.03
N LEU A 209 -7.92 -25.29 24.47
CA LEU A 209 -7.73 -26.52 25.24
C LEU A 209 -6.57 -26.39 26.23
N ILE A 210 -5.45 -25.79 25.81
CA ILE A 210 -4.29 -25.53 26.67
C ILE A 210 -4.68 -24.61 27.84
N LEU A 211 -5.37 -23.49 27.57
CA LEU A 211 -5.83 -22.58 28.62
C LEU A 211 -6.79 -23.28 29.60
N ALA A 212 -7.72 -24.10 29.10
CA ALA A 212 -8.66 -24.84 29.92
C ALA A 212 -7.99 -25.87 30.84
N ILE A 213 -6.81 -26.40 30.49
CA ILE A 213 -6.05 -27.35 31.30
C ILE A 213 -5.08 -26.63 32.25
N ILE A 214 -4.37 -25.59 31.80
CA ILE A 214 -3.33 -24.93 32.59
C ILE A 214 -3.92 -24.08 33.73
N LEU A 215 -4.98 -23.31 33.49
CA LEU A 215 -5.58 -22.44 34.50
C LEU A 215 -6.02 -23.19 35.79
N PRO A 216 -6.76 -24.32 35.70
CA PRO A 216 -7.13 -25.10 36.89
C PRO A 216 -5.92 -25.66 37.64
N ILE A 217 -4.90 -26.15 36.93
CA ILE A 217 -3.70 -26.73 37.53
C ILE A 217 -2.93 -25.66 38.32
N VAL A 218 -2.73 -24.49 37.73
CA VAL A 218 -2.07 -23.35 38.40
C VAL A 218 -2.89 -22.90 39.62
N GLY A 219 -4.21 -22.81 39.50
CA GLY A 219 -5.10 -22.48 40.62
C GLY A 219 -5.01 -23.49 41.77
N ALA A 220 -5.00 -24.79 41.47
CA ALA A 220 -4.88 -25.85 42.47
C ALA A 220 -3.51 -25.82 43.19
N LEU A 221 -2.42 -25.53 42.46
CA LEU A 221 -1.10 -25.38 43.05
C LEU A 221 -1.03 -24.18 44.01
N ILE A 222 -1.58 -23.02 43.61
CA ILE A 222 -1.62 -21.83 44.48
C ILE A 222 -2.40 -22.13 45.77
N LEU A 223 -3.57 -22.76 45.67
CA LEU A 223 -4.36 -23.17 46.83
C LEU A 223 -3.60 -24.13 47.74
N ALA A 224 -2.92 -25.14 47.18
CA ALA A 224 -2.10 -26.08 47.94
C ALA A 224 -0.96 -25.37 48.70
N PHE A 225 -0.26 -24.44 48.05
CA PHE A 225 0.80 -23.65 48.71
C PHE A 225 0.23 -22.80 49.86
N THR A 226 -0.90 -22.10 49.65
CA THR A 226 -1.53 -21.30 50.72
C THR A 226 -2.00 -22.15 51.90
N PHE A 227 -2.53 -23.36 51.63
CA PHE A 227 -2.98 -24.29 52.66
C PHE A 227 -1.81 -24.85 53.48
N THR A 228 -0.70 -25.24 52.83
CA THR A 228 0.51 -25.65 53.55
C THR A 228 1.06 -24.50 54.40
N ALA A 229 1.13 -23.28 53.87
CA ALA A 229 1.62 -22.13 54.62
C ALA A 229 0.78 -21.81 55.87
N THR A 230 -0.54 -22.08 55.86
CA THR A 230 -1.41 -21.88 57.03
C THR A 230 -1.32 -22.98 58.08
N ILE A 231 -0.88 -24.19 57.72
CA ILE A 231 -0.68 -25.29 58.68
C ILE A 231 0.63 -25.14 59.46
N TYR A 232 1.62 -24.45 58.89
CA TYR A 232 2.96 -24.30 59.47
C TYR A 232 3.21 -22.96 60.20
N THR A 233 2.16 -22.17 60.46
CA THR A 233 2.19 -20.94 61.28
C THR A 233 1.23 -21.05 62.44
#